data_AF-A0A925PFR7-F1
#
_entry.id   AF-A0A925PFR7-F1
#
_cell.length_a   1.000
_cell.length_b   1.000
_cell.length_c   1.000
_cell.angle_alpha   90.00
_cell.angle_beta   90.00
_cell.angle_gamma   90.00
#
_symmetry.space_group_name_H-M   'P 1'
#
loop_
_entity.id
_entity.type
_entity.pdbx_description
1 polymer ?
#
loop_
_entity_poly.entity_id
_entity_poly.type
_entity_poly.pdbx_seq_one_letter_code
_entity_poly.pdbx_strand_id
1 'polypeptide(L)'
;MALPIYLGLVHYPIYNKNHEVITTAITNFDIHDIARTSRTYDLKKYFIIHPLESQTKLAQEIMDYWQHGFGGQYNPDRLEAFSVLNIKSDIASAVEY
;
A
#
# COMPACT_ATOMS: atom_id res chain seq x y z
N MET A 1 -2.39 -5.46 -26.38
CA MET A 1 -1.81 -4.92 -25.13
C MET A 1 -2.40 -5.70 -23.98
N ALA A 2 -1.60 -6.03 -22.95
CA ALA A 2 -2.13 -6.64 -21.74
C ALA A 2 -3.01 -5.63 -20.98
N LEU A 3 -4.00 -6.13 -20.24
CA LEU A 3 -4.82 -5.29 -19.36
C LEU A 3 -3.96 -4.81 -18.17
N PRO A 4 -4.21 -3.59 -17.65
CA PRO A 4 -3.48 -3.10 -16.48
C PRO A 4 -3.75 -3.98 -15.26
N ILE A 5 -2.70 -4.29 -14.51
CA ILE A 5 -2.77 -5.10 -13.29
C ILE A 5 -2.67 -4.17 -12.07
N TYR A 6 -3.45 -4.48 -11.04
CA TYR A 6 -3.48 -3.79 -9.77
C TYR A 6 -3.31 -4.80 -8.63
N LEU A 7 -2.81 -4.35 -7.49
CA LEU A 7 -2.65 -5.18 -6.29
C LEU A 7 -3.25 -4.45 -5.10
N GLY A 8 -3.95 -5.18 -4.21
CA GLY A 8 -4.44 -4.65 -2.94
C GLY A 8 -3.97 -5.49 -1.76
N LEU A 9 -3.31 -4.87 -0.78
CA LEU A 9 -3.04 -5.46 0.53
C LEU A 9 -4.21 -5.12 1.46
N VAL A 10 -5.00 -6.13 1.79
CA VAL A 10 -6.22 -5.99 2.59
C VAL A 10 -5.89 -6.23 4.06
N HIS A 11 -6.24 -5.28 4.91
CA HIS A 11 -6.12 -5.42 6.37
C HIS A 11 -7.46 -5.59 7.09
N TYR A 12 -8.57 -5.42 6.37
CA TYR A 12 -9.91 -5.79 6.82
C TYR A 12 -10.81 -6.03 5.59
N PRO A 13 -11.69 -7.04 5.60
CA PRO A 13 -11.88 -8.06 6.63
C PRO A 13 -10.89 -9.23 6.48
N ILE A 14 -10.13 -9.55 7.53
CA ILE A 14 -9.12 -10.64 7.52
C ILE A 14 -9.42 -11.66 8.63
N TYR A 15 -9.22 -12.95 8.36
CA TYR A 15 -9.35 -13.99 9.36
C TYR A 15 -8.13 -14.08 10.27
N ASN A 16 -8.38 -14.15 11.58
CA ASN A 16 -7.36 -14.58 12.55
C ASN A 16 -7.27 -16.12 12.61
N LYS A 17 -6.39 -16.64 13.46
CA LYS A 17 -6.19 -18.10 13.67
C LYS A 17 -7.43 -18.85 14.20
N ASN A 18 -8.42 -18.13 14.72
CA ASN A 18 -9.69 -18.68 15.19
C ASN A 18 -10.82 -18.52 14.16
N HIS A 19 -10.51 -18.09 12.93
CA HIS A 19 -11.48 -17.76 11.89
C HIS A 19 -12.43 -16.60 12.23
N GLU A 20 -12.05 -15.74 13.17
CA GLU A 20 -12.77 -14.50 13.47
C GLU A 20 -12.32 -13.41 12.51
N VAL A 21 -13.25 -12.57 12.05
CA VAL A 21 -12.95 -11.41 11.20
C VAL A 21 -12.38 -10.30 12.05
N ILE A 22 -11.16 -9.88 11.75
CA ILE A 22 -10.42 -8.82 12.46
C ILE A 22 -9.86 -7.79 11.49
N THR A 23 -9.39 -6.68 12.07
CA THR A 23 -8.53 -5.71 11.39
C THR A 23 -7.08 -5.94 11.82
N THR A 24 -6.17 -6.10 10.87
CA THR A 24 -4.73 -6.29 11.12
C THR A 24 -3.97 -4.98 11.03
N ALA A 25 -2.86 -4.82 11.76
CA ALA A 25 -2.00 -3.64 11.61
C ALA A 25 -1.23 -3.64 10.28
N ILE A 26 -0.91 -2.46 9.76
CA ILE A 26 0.02 -2.30 8.65
C ILE A 26 1.43 -2.53 9.18
N THR A 27 2.20 -3.37 8.50
CA THR A 27 3.64 -3.45 8.75
C THR A 27 4.38 -2.53 7.78
N ASN A 28 5.33 -1.75 8.29
CA ASN A 28 6.13 -0.85 7.44
C ASN A 28 6.87 -1.64 6.34
N PHE A 29 7.28 -2.88 6.63
CA PHE A 29 8.00 -3.72 5.68
C PHE A 29 7.14 -4.05 4.45
N ASP A 30 5.85 -4.36 4.64
CA ASP A 30 4.94 -4.68 3.53
C ASP A 30 4.75 -3.49 2.57
N ILE A 31 4.76 -2.25 3.08
CA ILE A 31 4.70 -1.03 2.25
C ILE A 31 5.88 -1.02 1.29
N HIS A 32 7.09 -1.23 1.81
CA HIS A 32 8.31 -1.19 1.02
C HIS A 32 8.44 -2.37 0.06
N ASP A 33 8.20 -3.58 0.54
CA ASP A 33 8.51 -4.80 -0.20
C ASP A 33 7.57 -5.00 -1.39
N ILE A 34 6.28 -4.81 -1.14
CA ILE A 34 5.26 -4.97 -2.17
C ILE A 34 5.28 -3.79 -3.14
N ALA A 35 5.63 -2.57 -2.71
CA ALA A 35 5.81 -1.44 -3.62
C ALA A 35 6.93 -1.70 -4.64
N ARG A 36 8.09 -2.21 -4.20
CA ARG A 36 9.19 -2.60 -5.10
C ARG A 36 8.80 -3.71 -6.06
N THR A 37 8.09 -4.73 -5.56
CA THR A 37 7.61 -5.84 -6.40
C THR A 37 6.61 -5.34 -7.43
N SER A 38 5.62 -4.54 -7.01
CA SER A 38 4.61 -3.95 -7.89
C SER A 38 5.24 -3.10 -8.99
N ARG A 39 6.24 -2.27 -8.63
CA ARG A 39 6.96 -1.44 -9.60
C ARG A 39 7.79 -2.27 -10.57
N THR A 40 8.46 -3.33 -10.10
CA THR A 40 9.28 -4.25 -10.92
C THR A 40 8.46 -4.92 -12.02
N TYR A 41 7.23 -5.32 -11.71
CA TYR A 41 6.32 -6.01 -12.64
C TYR A 41 5.35 -5.06 -13.36
N ASP A 42 5.59 -3.75 -13.31
CA ASP A 42 4.80 -2.72 -13.98
C ASP A 42 3.30 -2.74 -13.63
N LEU A 43 2.98 -3.01 -12.35
CA LEU A 43 1.61 -2.87 -11.85
C LEU A 43 1.22 -1.39 -11.82
N LYS A 44 -0.02 -1.11 -12.21
CA LYS A 44 -0.53 0.26 -12.30
C LYS A 44 -0.69 0.91 -10.93
N LYS A 45 -1.23 0.19 -9.94
CA LYS A 45 -1.27 0.61 -8.53
C LYS A 45 -1.14 -0.55 -7.56
N TYR A 46 -0.58 -0.21 -6.39
CA TYR A 46 -0.59 -1.00 -5.17
C TYR A 46 -1.42 -0.25 -4.11
N PHE A 47 -2.57 -0.82 -3.76
CA PHE A 47 -3.47 -0.29 -2.74
C PHE A 47 -3.15 -0.87 -1.35
N ILE A 48 -2.96 -0.01 -0.36
CA ILE A 48 -3.00 -0.39 1.05
C ILE A 48 -4.43 -0.12 1.53
N ILE A 49 -5.16 -1.18 1.90
CA ILE A 49 -6.58 -1.11 2.22
C ILE A 49 -6.77 -1.30 3.72
N HIS A 50 -7.14 -0.23 4.41
CA HIS A 50 -7.24 -0.22 5.86
C HIS A 50 -8.36 0.72 6.37
N PRO A 51 -9.30 0.25 7.22
CA PRO A 51 -10.44 1.07 7.66
C PRO A 51 -10.10 2.02 8.82
N LEU A 52 -9.08 1.72 9.63
CA LEU A 52 -8.68 2.58 10.76
C LEU A 52 -7.83 3.76 10.30
N GLU A 53 -8.28 4.97 10.65
CA GLU A 53 -7.61 6.22 10.32
C GLU A 53 -6.17 6.28 10.85
N SER A 54 -5.92 5.81 12.07
CA SER A 54 -4.58 5.82 12.67
C SER A 54 -3.54 5.05 11.85
N GLN A 55 -3.94 3.94 11.24
CA GLN A 55 -3.09 3.11 10.38
C GLN A 55 -2.91 3.77 9.02
N THR A 56 -3.98 4.32 8.43
CA THR A 56 -3.87 5.07 7.18
C THR A 56 -2.97 6.31 7.31
N LYS A 57 -3.01 6.99 8.47
CA LYS A 57 -2.15 8.14 8.75
C LYS A 57 -0.68 7.73 8.85
N LEU A 58 -0.38 6.64 9.55
CA LEU A 58 0.97 6.08 9.61
C LEU A 58 1.50 5.75 8.20
N ALA A 59 0.70 5.07 7.38
CA ALA A 59 1.08 4.76 6.00
C ALA A 59 1.30 6.03 5.16
N GLN A 60 0.47 7.04 5.33
CA GLN A 60 0.61 8.32 4.64
C GLN A 60 1.89 9.05 5.05
N GLU A 61 2.22 9.11 6.34
CA GLU A 61 3.47 9.70 6.84
C GLU A 61 4.72 9.01 6.25
N ILE A 62 4.68 7.68 6.15
CA ILE A 62 5.74 6.89 5.51
C ILE A 62 5.82 7.23 4.01
N MET A 63 4.69 7.27 3.31
CA MET A 63 4.64 7.61 1.89
C MET A 63 5.21 9.01 1.63
N ASP A 64 4.79 10.00 2.41
CA ASP A 64 5.24 11.39 2.26
C ASP A 64 6.74 11.54 2.49
N TYR A 65 7.31 10.83 3.47
CA TYR A 65 8.75 10.83 3.70
C TYR A 65 9.55 10.34 2.47
N TRP A 66 9.05 9.33 1.76
CA TRP A 66 9.74 8.73 0.61
C TRP A 66 9.41 9.38 -0.74
N GLN A 67 8.21 9.97 -0.89
CA GLN A 67 7.79 10.62 -2.13
C GLN A 67 8.12 12.11 -2.16
N HIS A 68 8.01 12.80 -1.03
CA HIS A 68 8.11 14.26 -0.94
C HIS A 68 9.23 14.73 0.01
N GLY A 69 9.65 13.87 0.94
CA GLY A 69 10.64 14.16 1.96
C GLY A 69 12.08 13.82 1.57
N PHE A 70 12.96 13.90 2.57
CA PHE A 70 14.39 13.60 2.43
C PHE A 70 14.66 12.17 1.96
N GLY A 71 13.81 11.21 2.33
CA GLY A 71 13.96 9.81 1.95
C GLY A 71 14.05 9.62 0.44
N GLY A 72 13.21 10.35 -0.32
CA GLY A 72 13.22 10.29 -1.78
C GLY A 72 14.44 10.95 -2.43
N GLN A 73 14.97 12.02 -1.82
CA GLN A 73 16.20 12.66 -2.28
C GLN A 73 17.42 11.76 -2.05
N TYR A 74 17.44 11.06 -0.91
CA TYR A 74 18.51 10.14 -0.54
C TYR A 74 18.48 8.84 -1.37
N ASN A 75 17.28 8.33 -1.68
CA ASN A 75 17.12 7.09 -2.44
C ASN A 75 16.05 7.23 -3.54
N PRO A 76 16.46 7.64 -4.76
CA PRO A 76 15.56 7.80 -5.90
C PRO A 76 14.83 6.52 -6.31
N ASP A 77 15.48 5.36 -6.22
CA ASP A 77 14.85 4.07 -6.55
C ASP A 77 13.68 3.76 -5.61
N ARG A 78 13.78 4.17 -4.34
CA ARG A 78 12.70 4.01 -3.37
C ARG A 78 11.55 4.98 -3.62
N LEU A 79 11.84 6.22 -4.01
CA LEU A 79 10.82 7.16 -4.46
C LEU A 79 10.06 6.58 -5.66
N GLU A 80 10.77 6.03 -6.64
CA GLU A 80 10.17 5.43 -7.82
C GLU A 80 9.31 4.21 -7.47
N ALA A 81 9.77 3.34 -6.58
CA ALA A 81 8.98 2.22 -6.09
C ALA A 81 7.67 2.68 -5.41
N PHE A 82 7.69 3.82 -4.71
CA PHE A 82 6.54 4.34 -3.98
C PHE A 82 5.52 5.03 -4.90
N SER A 83 5.85 5.36 -6.15
CA SER A 83 4.96 6.06 -7.10
C SER A 83 3.64 5.31 -7.40
N VAL A 84 3.62 3.99 -7.20
CA VAL A 84 2.44 3.13 -7.44
C VAL A 84 1.53 3.00 -6.23
N LEU A 85 1.92 3.50 -5.05
CA LEU A 85 1.14 3.36 -3.82
C LEU A 85 -0.13 4.22 -3.83
N ASN A 86 -1.19 3.71 -3.21
CA ASN A 86 -2.41 4.44 -2.91
C ASN A 86 -3.08 3.85 -1.66
N ILE A 87 -3.67 4.69 -0.80
CA ILE A 87 -4.35 4.23 0.42
C ILE A 87 -5.86 4.28 0.20
N LYS A 88 -6.56 3.24 0.64
CA LYS A 88 -8.03 3.10 0.53
C LYS A 88 -8.63 2.63 1.85
N SER A 89 -9.84 3.06 2.16
CA SER A 89 -10.55 2.71 3.41
C SER A 89 -11.06 1.27 3.41
N ASP A 90 -11.41 0.76 2.23
CA ASP A 90 -12.06 -0.53 2.03
C ASP A 90 -11.84 -1.05 0.60
N ILE A 91 -12.23 -2.31 0.37
CA ILE A 91 -12.05 -2.98 -0.92
C ILE A 91 -12.86 -2.30 -2.03
N ALA A 92 -14.08 -1.82 -1.74
CA ALA A 92 -14.94 -1.21 -2.75
C ALA A 92 -14.32 0.08 -3.30
N SER A 93 -13.80 0.94 -2.42
CA SER A 93 -13.12 2.17 -2.80
C SER A 93 -11.84 1.94 -3.62
N ALA A 94 -11.21 0.76 -3.51
CA ALA A 94 -10.07 0.36 -4.33
C ALA A 94 -10.49 -0.09 -5.73
N VAL A 95 -11.65 -0.74 -5.85
CA VAL A 95 -12.24 -1.18 -7.14
C VAL A 95 -12.72 0.02 -7.97
N GLU A 96 -13.16 1.09 -7.33
CA GLU A 96 -13.65 2.32 -7.97
C GLU A 96 -12.55 3.29 -8.45
N TYR A 97 -11.26 2.93 -8.32
CA TYR A 97 -10.11 3.75 -8.76
C TYR A 97 -10.03 3.89 -10.29
#